data_AF-A0A7C7YJ59-F1
#
_entry.id   AF-A0A7C7YJ59-F1
#
_cell.length_a   1.000
_cell.length_b   1.000
_cell.length_c   1.000
_cell.angle_alpha   90.00
_cell.angle_beta   90.00
_cell.angle_gamma   90.00
#
_symmetry.space_group_name_H-M   'P 1'
#
loop_
_entity.id
_entity.type
_entity.pdbx_description
1 polymer ?
#
loop_
_entity_poly.entity_id
_entity_poly.type
_entity_poly.pdbx_seq_one_letter_code
_entity_poly.pdbx_strand_id
1 'polypeptide(L)'
;LTHALHGGDPAYQTYLGDAFAATTRDRIVDDLKQQGIAIDLVVYSVAAPRRSHLGQEWNSSLLVLGDPLDVMGLSFKSGKLEPITVAAADELAVEHTRRVMGGDDLEMWVSALLYSGLAAEGMTVTALSYIGPDLAPLRRMYWDGALGAAKKHIDATTAALNTRLAERVGGKALSVMNPAVVTAASVAIPAMLRYVSDYLGCDAAGKGVYADPLEIGIDFTRALYGEGEGGGNGEGETWREKLDGEGRLRLDQRELKADLQGAIAELWATGEPGDPPEITRSGLERFKREYAMLYGWQVEGVDYSAPCTVDPALGSEQRVFNLLD
;
A
#
# COMPACT_ATOMS: atom_id res chain seq x y z
N LEU A 1 11.09 -7.98 14.68
CA LEU A 1 9.98 -7.00 14.78
C LEU A 1 8.79 -7.56 15.56
N THR A 2 8.18 -8.67 15.10
CA THR A 2 7.04 -9.30 15.80
C THR A 2 7.34 -9.58 17.27
N HIS A 3 8.49 -10.19 17.59
CA HIS A 3 8.88 -10.45 18.98
C HIS A 3 8.97 -9.16 19.82
N ALA A 4 9.56 -8.09 19.28
CA ALA A 4 9.65 -6.79 19.95
C ALA A 4 8.28 -6.13 20.18
N LEU A 5 7.38 -6.18 19.20
CA LEU A 5 6.01 -5.64 19.33
C LEU A 5 5.24 -6.39 20.42
N HIS A 6 5.26 -7.73 20.39
CA HIS A 6 4.55 -8.57 21.35
C HIS A 6 5.14 -8.51 22.77
N GLY A 7 6.43 -8.19 22.90
CA GLY A 7 7.06 -7.90 24.18
C GLY A 7 6.74 -6.51 24.73
N GLY A 8 6.47 -5.53 23.85
CA GLY A 8 6.17 -4.15 24.20
C GLY A 8 4.73 -3.90 24.62
N ASP A 9 3.77 -4.62 24.04
CA ASP A 9 2.35 -4.52 24.42
C ASP A 9 1.67 -5.91 24.41
N PRO A 10 1.14 -6.35 25.57
CA PRO A 10 0.48 -7.63 25.68
C PRO A 10 -0.90 -7.70 25.00
N ALA A 11 -1.40 -6.63 24.40
CA ALA A 11 -2.62 -6.65 23.60
C ALA A 11 -2.39 -7.09 22.15
N TYR A 12 -1.15 -7.03 21.64
CA TYR A 12 -0.88 -7.42 20.25
C TYR A 12 -1.20 -8.89 19.98
N GLN A 13 -1.88 -9.10 18.85
CA GLN A 13 -2.17 -10.41 18.28
C GLN A 13 -1.72 -10.42 16.83
N THR A 14 -1.19 -11.55 16.38
CA THR A 14 -0.76 -11.72 14.98
C THR A 14 -1.28 -13.03 14.45
N TYR A 15 -1.91 -12.97 13.29
CA TYR A 15 -2.42 -14.12 12.57
C TYR A 15 -1.57 -14.31 11.31
N LEU A 16 -0.85 -15.42 11.23
CA LEU A 16 -0.13 -15.82 10.03
C LEU A 16 -1.09 -16.68 9.20
N GLY A 17 -1.68 -16.12 8.16
CA GLY A 17 -2.68 -16.80 7.34
C GLY A 17 -2.93 -16.09 6.02
N ASP A 18 -3.65 -16.76 5.12
CA ASP A 18 -4.18 -16.11 3.92
C ASP A 18 -5.34 -15.18 4.30
N ALA A 19 -5.17 -13.88 4.13
CA ALA A 19 -6.20 -12.89 4.47
C ALA A 19 -7.47 -13.02 3.60
N PHE A 20 -7.39 -13.67 2.43
CA PHE A 20 -8.56 -13.93 1.58
C PHE A 20 -9.36 -15.16 2.03
N ALA A 21 -8.77 -16.03 2.86
CA ALA A 21 -9.39 -17.26 3.28
C ALA A 21 -10.52 -16.98 4.27
N ALA A 22 -11.66 -17.64 4.06
CA ALA A 22 -12.78 -17.59 4.99
C ALA A 22 -12.38 -18.12 6.37
N THR A 23 -11.55 -19.17 6.42
CA THR A 23 -11.02 -19.75 7.67
C THR A 23 -10.24 -18.73 8.49
N THR A 24 -9.40 -17.91 7.86
CA THR A 24 -8.68 -16.80 8.54
C THR A 24 -9.66 -15.80 9.11
N ARG A 25 -10.61 -15.32 8.31
CA ARG A 25 -11.59 -14.32 8.73
C ARG A 25 -12.49 -14.82 9.84
N ASP A 26 -13.01 -16.03 9.71
CA ASP A 26 -13.89 -16.67 10.71
C ASP A 26 -13.13 -16.85 12.02
N ARG A 27 -11.87 -17.30 11.96
CA ARG A 27 -11.02 -17.43 13.14
C ARG A 27 -10.83 -16.11 13.89
N ILE A 28 -10.50 -15.04 13.17
CA ILE A 28 -10.30 -13.71 13.78
C ILE A 28 -11.62 -13.19 14.37
N VAL A 29 -12.73 -13.33 13.66
CA VAL A 29 -14.07 -12.93 14.14
C VAL A 29 -14.45 -13.68 15.41
N ASP A 30 -14.19 -14.99 15.48
CA ASP A 30 -14.48 -15.79 16.67
C ASP A 30 -13.60 -15.41 17.86
N ASP A 31 -12.32 -15.16 17.62
CA ASP A 31 -11.39 -14.71 18.67
C ASP A 31 -11.82 -13.34 19.22
N LEU A 32 -12.19 -12.38 18.36
CA LEU A 32 -12.70 -11.07 18.78
C LEU A 32 -13.99 -11.17 19.58
N LYS A 33 -14.93 -12.04 19.18
CA LYS A 33 -16.16 -12.32 19.94
C LYS A 33 -15.88 -12.87 21.32
N GLN A 34 -14.99 -13.85 21.43
CA GLN A 34 -14.63 -14.47 22.70
C GLN A 34 -13.97 -13.47 23.65
N GLN A 35 -13.21 -12.54 23.10
CA GLN A 35 -12.53 -11.49 23.86
C GLN A 35 -13.43 -10.29 24.18
N GLY A 36 -14.60 -10.20 23.55
CA GLY A 36 -15.50 -9.05 23.70
C GLY A 36 -14.93 -7.75 23.13
N ILE A 37 -14.07 -7.85 22.12
CA ILE A 37 -13.39 -6.71 21.50
C ILE A 37 -14.19 -6.25 20.28
N ALA A 38 -14.58 -4.98 20.26
CA ALA A 38 -15.07 -4.30 19.07
C ALA A 38 -13.93 -3.53 18.39
N ILE A 39 -13.96 -3.47 17.07
CA ILE A 39 -12.97 -2.80 16.23
C ILE A 39 -13.47 -1.40 15.88
N ASP A 40 -12.64 -0.39 16.12
CA ASP A 40 -12.88 1.02 15.81
C ASP A 40 -12.12 1.49 14.55
N LEU A 41 -11.02 0.82 14.18
CA LEU A 41 -10.25 1.11 12.97
C LEU A 41 -9.89 -0.18 12.21
N VAL A 42 -10.20 -0.19 10.91
CA VAL A 42 -9.70 -1.18 9.96
C VAL A 42 -8.81 -0.49 8.93
N VAL A 43 -7.59 -0.98 8.77
CA VAL A 43 -6.67 -0.56 7.70
C VAL A 43 -6.47 -1.71 6.73
N TYR A 44 -7.07 -1.61 5.55
CA TYR A 44 -6.96 -2.60 4.48
C TYR A 44 -5.78 -2.26 3.57
N SER A 45 -4.66 -2.97 3.78
CA SER A 45 -3.39 -2.78 3.10
C SER A 45 -2.88 -4.08 2.44
N VAL A 46 -3.73 -4.75 1.66
CA VAL A 46 -3.39 -6.01 1.00
C VAL A 46 -2.80 -5.74 -0.38
N ALA A 47 -1.63 -6.33 -0.64
CA ALA A 47 -1.01 -6.42 -1.96
C ALA A 47 -0.63 -7.88 -2.22
N ALA A 48 -1.35 -8.53 -3.13
CA ALA A 48 -1.16 -9.95 -3.44
C ALA A 48 -1.19 -10.19 -4.95
N PRO A 49 -0.39 -11.15 -5.48
CA PRO A 49 -0.43 -11.50 -6.89
C PRO A 49 -1.61 -12.39 -7.24
N ARG A 50 -2.25 -13.03 -6.24
CA ARG A 50 -3.33 -13.98 -6.44
C ARG A 50 -4.32 -13.97 -5.28
N ARG A 51 -5.53 -14.43 -5.55
CA ARG A 51 -6.60 -14.65 -4.56
C ARG A 51 -7.29 -15.96 -4.85
N SER A 52 -7.55 -16.73 -3.80
CA SER A 52 -8.35 -17.94 -3.87
C SER A 52 -9.63 -17.79 -3.05
N HIS A 53 -10.79 -18.09 -3.65
CA HIS A 53 -12.09 -18.02 -2.96
C HIS A 53 -13.09 -18.99 -3.60
N LEU A 54 -13.83 -19.74 -2.77
CA LEU A 54 -14.86 -20.71 -3.19
C LEU A 54 -14.38 -21.70 -4.28
N GLY A 55 -13.14 -22.16 -4.17
CA GLY A 55 -12.54 -23.11 -5.12
C GLY A 55 -12.09 -22.49 -6.45
N GLN A 56 -12.17 -21.16 -6.60
CA GLN A 56 -11.61 -20.43 -7.74
C GLN A 56 -10.32 -19.73 -7.33
N GLU A 57 -9.37 -19.63 -8.27
CA GLU A 57 -8.14 -18.86 -8.11
C GLU A 57 -8.05 -17.83 -9.23
N TRP A 58 -7.74 -16.59 -8.87
CA TRP A 58 -7.49 -15.50 -9.80
C TRP A 58 -6.08 -14.97 -9.61
N ASN A 59 -5.46 -14.58 -10.72
CA ASN A 59 -4.11 -14.03 -10.76
C ASN A 59 -4.16 -12.58 -11.28
N SER A 60 -3.64 -11.66 -10.48
CA SER A 60 -3.52 -10.25 -10.83
C SER A 60 -2.44 -10.05 -11.88
N SER A 61 -2.69 -9.16 -12.84
CA SER A 61 -1.75 -8.88 -13.93
C SER A 61 -1.48 -7.38 -14.04
N LEU A 62 -0.21 -7.03 -14.23
CA LEU A 62 0.24 -5.65 -14.44
C LEU A 62 0.29 -5.36 -15.95
N LEU A 63 -0.90 -5.23 -16.55
CA LEU A 63 -1.08 -5.03 -17.98
C LEU A 63 -1.78 -3.69 -18.27
N VAL A 64 -1.50 -3.13 -19.45
CA VAL A 64 -2.14 -1.89 -19.90
C VAL A 64 -3.48 -2.17 -20.59
N LEU A 65 -4.39 -1.19 -20.60
CA LEU A 65 -5.58 -1.24 -21.44
C LEU A 65 -5.28 -0.66 -22.84
N GLY A 66 -5.95 -1.20 -23.86
CA GLY A 66 -5.77 -0.80 -25.26
C GLY A 66 -4.53 -1.44 -25.88
N ASP A 67 -3.71 -0.65 -26.57
CA ASP A 67 -2.52 -1.14 -27.25
C ASP A 67 -1.37 -1.43 -26.26
N PRO A 68 -0.45 -2.37 -26.58
CA PRO A 68 0.79 -2.53 -25.82
C PRO A 68 1.53 -1.20 -25.61
N LEU A 69 2.23 -1.10 -24.48
CA LEU A 69 2.99 0.09 -24.12
C LEU A 69 4.48 -0.23 -24.13
N ASP A 70 5.21 0.43 -25.01
CA ASP A 70 6.67 0.50 -24.92
C ASP A 70 7.07 1.65 -23.99
N VAL A 71 7.93 1.35 -23.03
CA VAL A 71 8.42 2.31 -22.04
C VAL A 71 9.87 2.03 -21.71
N MET A 72 10.64 3.09 -21.46
CA MET A 72 11.99 2.97 -20.93
C MET A 72 11.93 2.71 -19.42
N GLY A 73 12.20 1.48 -19.02
CA GLY A 73 12.32 1.07 -17.63
C GLY A 73 13.74 1.23 -17.09
N LEU A 74 13.92 0.85 -15.83
CA LEU A 74 15.21 0.82 -15.14
C LEU A 74 15.43 -0.59 -14.60
N SER A 75 16.61 -1.16 -14.83
CA SER A 75 16.97 -2.50 -14.37
C SER A 75 17.60 -2.42 -12.98
N PHE A 76 17.00 -3.11 -12.01
CA PHE A 76 17.53 -3.18 -10.64
C PHE A 76 18.95 -3.76 -10.59
N LYS A 77 19.23 -4.76 -11.44
CA LYS A 77 20.50 -5.51 -11.45
C LYS A 77 21.61 -4.74 -12.17
N SER A 78 21.35 -4.26 -13.39
CA SER A 78 22.38 -3.60 -14.20
C SER A 78 22.51 -2.12 -13.87
N GLY A 79 21.47 -1.51 -13.31
CA GLY A 79 21.37 -0.06 -13.11
C GLY A 79 21.17 0.72 -14.41
N LYS A 80 20.83 0.05 -15.51
CA LYS A 80 20.68 0.65 -16.84
C LYS A 80 19.22 0.89 -17.20
N LEU A 81 19.00 1.90 -18.04
CA LEU A 81 17.74 2.12 -18.73
C LEU A 81 17.62 1.10 -19.86
N GLU A 82 16.50 0.37 -19.86
CA GLU A 82 16.23 -0.72 -20.80
C GLU A 82 14.79 -0.58 -21.33
N PRO A 83 14.55 -0.78 -22.64
CA PRO A 83 13.19 -0.77 -23.17
C PRO A 83 12.41 -1.97 -22.65
N ILE A 84 11.17 -1.73 -22.22
CA ILE A 84 10.23 -2.75 -21.73
C ILE A 84 8.93 -2.58 -22.50
N THR A 85 8.38 -3.69 -23.01
CA THR A 85 7.04 -3.72 -23.58
C THR A 85 6.07 -4.32 -22.56
N VAL A 86 5.05 -3.55 -22.17
CA VAL A 86 3.94 -4.02 -21.34
C VAL A 86 2.80 -4.42 -22.26
N ALA A 87 2.39 -5.69 -22.18
CA ALA A 87 1.32 -6.21 -23.02
C ALA A 87 -0.05 -5.62 -22.65
N ALA A 88 -0.97 -5.66 -23.61
CA ALA A 88 -2.36 -5.32 -23.42
C ALA A 88 -3.08 -6.38 -22.59
N ALA A 89 -3.97 -5.96 -21.70
CA ALA A 89 -4.87 -6.83 -20.96
C ALA A 89 -6.05 -7.26 -21.84
N ASP A 90 -6.41 -8.54 -21.80
CA ASP A 90 -7.73 -8.99 -22.24
C ASP A 90 -8.77 -8.82 -21.11
N GLU A 91 -10.05 -9.05 -21.44
CA GLU A 91 -11.14 -8.90 -20.47
C GLU A 91 -10.99 -9.82 -19.25
N LEU A 92 -10.42 -11.02 -19.45
CA LEU A 92 -10.21 -12.00 -18.39
C LEU A 92 -9.13 -11.52 -17.40
N ALA A 93 -8.02 -11.00 -17.90
CA ALA A 93 -6.95 -10.44 -17.09
C ALA A 93 -7.42 -9.22 -16.28
N VAL A 94 -8.28 -8.37 -16.88
CA VAL A 94 -8.90 -7.24 -16.16
C VAL A 94 -9.80 -7.74 -15.04
N GLU A 95 -10.68 -8.70 -15.31
CA GLU A 95 -11.58 -9.25 -14.28
C GLU A 95 -10.80 -9.97 -13.18
N HIS A 96 -9.79 -10.79 -13.51
CA HIS A 96 -8.94 -11.45 -12.52
C HIS A 96 -8.22 -10.42 -11.64
N THR A 97 -7.67 -9.36 -12.24
CA THR A 97 -7.02 -8.28 -11.50
C THR A 97 -8.02 -7.56 -10.58
N ARG A 98 -9.26 -7.32 -11.03
CA ARG A 98 -10.34 -6.78 -10.19
C ARG A 98 -10.70 -7.70 -9.03
N ARG A 99 -10.76 -9.02 -9.26
CA ARG A 99 -11.05 -10.01 -8.22
C ARG A 99 -9.98 -10.07 -7.13
N VAL A 100 -8.71 -9.87 -7.49
CA VAL A 100 -7.59 -9.91 -6.54
C VAL A 100 -7.39 -8.58 -5.83
N MET A 101 -7.34 -7.46 -6.57
CA MET A 101 -6.91 -6.15 -6.06
C MET A 101 -8.05 -5.15 -5.86
N GLY A 102 -9.29 -5.52 -6.18
CA GLY A 102 -10.48 -4.71 -5.95
C GLY A 102 -11.10 -4.91 -4.56
N GLY A 103 -12.17 -4.17 -4.28
CA GLY A 103 -12.81 -4.17 -2.95
C GLY A 103 -13.63 -5.39 -2.53
N ASP A 104 -13.73 -6.47 -3.33
CA ASP A 104 -14.57 -7.63 -2.99
C ASP A 104 -14.21 -8.23 -1.60
N ASP A 105 -12.93 -8.34 -1.28
CA ASP A 105 -12.48 -8.91 0.00
C ASP A 105 -12.58 -7.90 1.16
N LEU A 106 -12.31 -6.61 0.89
CA LEU A 106 -12.57 -5.51 1.83
C LEU A 106 -14.03 -5.52 2.30
N GLU A 107 -14.98 -5.64 1.36
CA GLU A 107 -16.41 -5.75 1.67
C GLU A 107 -16.70 -6.95 2.59
N MET A 108 -16.06 -8.09 2.34
CA MET A 108 -16.25 -9.30 3.15
C MET A 108 -15.72 -9.12 4.58
N TRP A 109 -14.54 -8.53 4.76
CA TRP A 109 -13.97 -8.25 6.08
C TRP A 109 -14.84 -7.27 6.88
N VAL A 110 -15.20 -6.14 6.27
CA VAL A 110 -16.00 -5.10 6.94
C VAL A 110 -17.41 -5.62 7.25
N SER A 111 -18.02 -6.37 6.34
CA SER A 111 -19.32 -7.00 6.57
C SER A 111 -19.25 -8.03 7.70
N ALA A 112 -18.20 -8.84 7.76
CA ALA A 112 -18.04 -9.82 8.83
C ALA A 112 -17.96 -9.15 10.21
N LEU A 113 -17.21 -8.05 10.34
CA LEU A 113 -17.12 -7.27 11.58
C LEU A 113 -18.47 -6.61 11.92
N LEU A 114 -19.07 -5.92 10.95
CA LEU A 114 -20.31 -5.17 11.13
C LEU A 114 -21.49 -6.07 11.51
N TYR A 115 -21.70 -7.17 10.78
CA TYR A 115 -22.84 -8.07 11.02
C TYR A 115 -22.63 -9.05 12.16
N SER A 116 -21.39 -9.21 12.64
CA SER A 116 -21.08 -9.94 13.87
C SER A 116 -21.23 -9.12 15.15
N GLY A 117 -21.58 -7.83 15.03
CA GLY A 117 -21.65 -6.92 16.18
C GLY A 117 -20.27 -6.53 16.74
N LEU A 118 -19.21 -6.67 15.94
CA LEU A 118 -17.84 -6.36 16.31
C LEU A 118 -17.38 -4.99 15.79
N ALA A 119 -18.23 -4.24 15.09
CA ALA A 119 -17.94 -2.86 14.71
C ALA A 119 -18.29 -1.91 15.86
N ALA A 120 -17.31 -1.15 16.35
CA ALA A 120 -17.53 -0.12 17.37
C ALA A 120 -18.34 1.05 16.81
N GLU A 121 -18.96 1.84 17.70
CA GLU A 121 -19.56 3.12 17.32
C GLU A 121 -18.47 4.04 16.74
N GLY A 122 -18.76 4.69 15.62
CA GLY A 122 -17.81 5.53 14.90
C GLY A 122 -16.72 4.77 14.13
N MET A 123 -16.86 3.44 13.94
CA MET A 123 -15.83 2.63 13.26
C MET A 123 -15.39 3.25 11.94
N THR A 124 -14.07 3.40 11.79
CA THR A 124 -13.41 3.91 10.59
C THR A 124 -12.81 2.75 9.81
N VAL A 125 -13.11 2.69 8.53
CA VAL A 125 -12.49 1.74 7.58
C VAL A 125 -11.65 2.52 6.59
N THR A 126 -10.44 2.06 6.33
CA THR A 126 -9.55 2.70 5.35
C THR A 126 -8.99 1.68 4.39
N ALA A 127 -8.91 2.03 3.11
CA ALA A 127 -8.33 1.19 2.07
C ALA A 127 -7.17 1.94 1.40
N LEU A 128 -5.96 1.37 1.47
CA LEU A 128 -4.79 2.01 0.86
C LEU A 128 -4.82 1.85 -0.67
N SER A 129 -4.65 2.96 -1.37
CA SER A 129 -4.66 3.05 -2.82
C SER A 129 -3.58 4.00 -3.33
N TYR A 130 -3.39 4.01 -4.64
CA TYR A 130 -2.40 4.84 -5.34
C TYR A 130 -2.97 5.23 -6.71
N ILE A 131 -2.85 6.52 -7.05
CA ILE A 131 -3.15 7.07 -8.38
C ILE A 131 -1.83 7.33 -9.12
N GLY A 132 -0.92 8.03 -8.45
CA GLY A 132 0.35 8.47 -9.03
C GLY A 132 0.21 9.74 -9.86
N PRO A 133 1.31 10.15 -10.53
CA PRO A 133 1.36 11.38 -11.29
C PRO A 133 0.68 11.25 -12.66
N ASP A 134 0.43 12.40 -13.29
CA ASP A 134 -0.03 12.47 -14.68
C ASP A 134 1.13 12.31 -15.68
N LEU A 135 1.91 11.25 -15.49
CA LEU A 135 3.01 10.86 -16.38
C LEU A 135 2.52 9.74 -17.28
N ALA A 136 2.34 10.03 -18.57
CA ALA A 136 1.55 9.18 -19.48
C ALA A 136 1.90 7.67 -19.44
N PRO A 137 3.18 7.24 -19.53
CA PRO A 137 3.49 5.80 -19.44
C PRO A 137 3.11 5.20 -18.08
N LEU A 138 3.41 5.89 -16.98
CA LEU A 138 3.11 5.41 -15.62
C LEU A 138 1.61 5.31 -15.38
N ARG A 139 0.87 6.34 -15.82
CA ARG A 139 -0.58 6.39 -15.73
C ARG A 139 -1.24 5.23 -16.48
N ARG A 140 -0.76 4.91 -17.69
CA ARG A 140 -1.25 3.76 -18.49
C ARG A 140 -0.98 2.40 -17.85
N MET A 141 0.14 2.24 -17.14
CA MET A 141 0.46 0.99 -16.43
C MET A 141 -0.31 0.84 -15.11
N TYR A 142 -0.67 1.96 -14.47
CA TYR A 142 -1.31 1.96 -13.16
C TYR A 142 -2.79 2.34 -13.24
N TRP A 143 -3.13 3.62 -13.12
CA TRP A 143 -4.50 4.11 -12.95
C TRP A 143 -5.42 3.88 -14.17
N ASP A 144 -4.86 3.88 -15.38
CA ASP A 144 -5.59 3.61 -16.63
C ASP A 144 -5.37 2.18 -17.15
N GLY A 145 -4.61 1.36 -16.42
CA GLY A 145 -4.37 -0.05 -16.74
C GLY A 145 -5.38 -1.01 -16.09
N ALA A 146 -5.12 -2.32 -16.17
CA ALA A 146 -5.92 -3.35 -15.52
C ALA A 146 -5.95 -3.18 -13.99
N LEU A 147 -4.81 -2.81 -13.38
CA LEU A 147 -4.72 -2.52 -11.95
C LEU A 147 -5.59 -1.32 -11.56
N GLY A 148 -5.66 -0.29 -12.41
CA GLY A 148 -6.51 0.86 -12.22
C GLY A 148 -8.00 0.53 -12.21
N ALA A 149 -8.44 -0.46 -13.00
CA ALA A 149 -9.82 -0.96 -12.92
C ALA A 149 -10.12 -1.59 -11.55
N ALA A 150 -9.17 -2.33 -10.98
CA ALA A 150 -9.29 -2.87 -9.62
C ALA A 150 -9.31 -1.75 -8.56
N LYS A 151 -8.50 -0.71 -8.71
CA LYS A 151 -8.51 0.45 -7.81
C LYS A 151 -9.79 1.29 -7.91
N LYS A 152 -10.35 1.47 -9.10
CA LYS A 152 -11.69 2.08 -9.25
C LYS A 152 -12.78 1.24 -8.59
N HIS A 153 -12.65 -0.09 -8.60
CA HIS A 153 -13.54 -0.99 -7.87
C HIS A 153 -13.40 -0.84 -6.35
N ILE A 154 -12.18 -0.74 -5.80
CA ILE A 154 -12.00 -0.51 -4.35
C ILE A 154 -12.56 0.84 -3.91
N ASP A 155 -12.45 1.88 -4.73
CA ASP A 155 -13.07 3.19 -4.47
C ASP A 155 -14.61 3.09 -4.42
N ALA A 156 -15.21 2.40 -5.40
CA ALA A 156 -16.66 2.18 -5.43
C ALA A 156 -17.15 1.37 -4.21
N THR A 157 -16.42 0.30 -3.84
CA THR A 157 -16.71 -0.47 -2.63
C THR A 157 -16.61 0.40 -1.38
N THR A 158 -15.56 1.21 -1.27
CA THR A 158 -15.33 2.08 -0.12
C THR A 158 -16.44 3.13 0.03
N ALA A 159 -16.91 3.70 -1.08
CA ALA A 159 -18.07 4.61 -1.06
C ALA A 159 -19.35 3.90 -0.57
N ALA A 160 -19.61 2.67 -1.01
CA ALA A 160 -20.75 1.89 -0.56
C ALA A 160 -20.66 1.53 0.93
N LEU A 161 -19.47 1.16 1.40
CA LEU A 161 -19.19 0.90 2.81
C LEU A 161 -19.35 2.16 3.66
N ASN A 162 -18.94 3.32 3.16
CA ASN A 162 -19.08 4.59 3.87
C ASN A 162 -20.54 4.89 4.22
N THR A 163 -21.45 4.76 3.24
CA THR A 163 -22.89 4.89 3.47
C THR A 163 -23.39 3.89 4.51
N ARG A 164 -23.00 2.61 4.37
CA ARG A 164 -23.45 1.55 5.27
C ARG A 164 -22.96 1.74 6.71
N LEU A 165 -21.70 2.14 6.90
CA LEU A 165 -21.14 2.37 8.24
C LEU A 165 -21.76 3.58 8.91
N ALA A 166 -22.00 4.66 8.17
CA ALA A 166 -22.67 5.84 8.68
C ALA A 166 -24.08 5.50 9.21
N GLU A 167 -24.86 4.71 8.48
CA GLU A 167 -26.21 4.29 8.89
C GLU A 167 -26.22 3.34 10.08
N ARG A 168 -25.21 2.47 10.20
CA ARG A 168 -25.24 1.33 11.14
C ARG A 168 -24.55 1.60 12.47
N VAL A 169 -23.45 2.34 12.44
CA VAL A 169 -22.62 2.61 13.62
C VAL A 169 -22.15 4.06 13.70
N GLY A 170 -22.67 4.97 12.85
CA GLY A 170 -22.15 6.34 12.76
C GLY A 170 -20.70 6.41 12.28
N GLY A 171 -20.24 5.36 11.60
CA GLY A 171 -18.86 5.21 11.14
C GLY A 171 -18.58 5.84 9.77
N LYS A 172 -17.38 5.60 9.24
CA LYS A 172 -16.93 6.10 7.93
C LYS A 172 -16.02 5.11 7.22
N ALA A 173 -15.98 5.18 5.88
CA ALA A 173 -14.99 4.46 5.08
C ALA A 173 -14.28 5.41 4.10
N LEU A 174 -12.95 5.31 4.00
CA LEU A 174 -12.10 6.22 3.22
C LEU A 174 -11.11 5.47 2.35
N SER A 175 -11.06 5.81 1.05
CA SER A 175 -9.92 5.44 0.20
C SER A 175 -8.77 6.40 0.48
N VAL A 176 -7.59 5.87 0.79
CA VAL A 176 -6.41 6.66 1.16
C VAL A 176 -5.41 6.61 0.02
N MET A 177 -5.19 7.75 -0.65
CA MET A 177 -4.22 7.87 -1.73
C MET A 177 -2.85 8.12 -1.14
N ASN A 178 -1.98 7.13 -1.26
CA ASN A 178 -0.62 7.16 -0.74
C ASN A 178 0.37 7.52 -1.85
N PRO A 179 1.56 8.03 -1.50
CA PRO A 179 2.61 8.27 -2.49
C PRO A 179 3.31 6.96 -2.91
N ALA A 180 4.07 7.03 -4.00
CA ALA A 180 4.98 5.98 -4.43
C ALA A 180 6.16 5.90 -3.45
N VAL A 181 6.40 4.70 -2.93
CA VAL A 181 7.49 4.43 -1.97
C VAL A 181 8.22 3.13 -2.29
N VAL A 182 9.41 2.96 -1.71
CA VAL A 182 10.21 1.74 -1.86
C VAL A 182 9.51 0.57 -1.16
N THR A 183 9.07 -0.41 -1.95
CA THR A 183 8.46 -1.66 -1.48
C THR A 183 8.92 -2.85 -2.31
N ALA A 184 8.73 -4.07 -1.80
CA ALA A 184 8.93 -5.28 -2.60
C ALA A 184 8.11 -5.27 -3.91
N ALA A 185 6.88 -4.73 -3.87
CA ALA A 185 6.02 -4.62 -5.04
C ALA A 185 6.52 -3.60 -6.07
N SER A 186 7.15 -2.50 -5.63
CA SER A 186 7.62 -1.43 -6.53
C SER A 186 8.70 -1.88 -7.53
N VAL A 187 9.50 -2.89 -7.18
CA VAL A 187 10.49 -3.50 -8.08
C VAL A 187 9.84 -4.36 -9.17
N ALA A 188 8.67 -4.94 -8.88
CA ALA A 188 7.96 -5.83 -9.78
C ALA A 188 7.09 -5.10 -10.82
N ILE A 189 6.76 -3.83 -10.58
CA ILE A 189 5.93 -3.04 -11.48
C ILE A 189 6.79 -2.44 -12.60
N PRO A 190 6.48 -2.70 -13.89
CA PRO A 190 7.23 -2.15 -15.02
C PRO A 190 7.40 -0.63 -14.91
N ALA A 191 8.64 -0.16 -15.09
CA ALA A 191 9.04 1.25 -15.03
C ALA A 191 8.70 2.03 -13.72
N MET A 192 8.09 1.40 -12.72
CA MET A 192 7.88 1.99 -11.39
C MET A 192 9.21 2.17 -10.66
N LEU A 193 10.13 1.20 -10.78
CA LEU A 193 11.49 1.34 -10.25
C LEU A 193 12.18 2.62 -10.76
N ARG A 194 12.02 2.93 -12.05
CA ARG A 194 12.56 4.15 -12.64
C ARG A 194 11.94 5.38 -11.99
N TYR A 195 10.61 5.43 -11.92
CA TYR A 195 9.89 6.55 -11.34
C TYR A 195 10.29 6.82 -9.88
N VAL A 196 10.31 5.79 -9.04
CA VAL A 196 10.70 5.93 -7.63
C VAL A 196 12.17 6.33 -7.52
N SER A 197 13.06 5.81 -8.37
CA SER A 197 14.46 6.25 -8.42
C SER A 197 14.57 7.73 -8.82
N ASP A 198 13.82 8.19 -9.82
CA ASP A 198 13.80 9.61 -10.21
C ASP A 198 13.27 10.49 -9.08
N TYR A 199 12.21 10.06 -8.37
CA TYR A 199 11.67 10.76 -7.21
C TYR A 199 12.70 10.90 -6.09
N LEU A 200 13.33 9.79 -5.68
CA LEU A 200 14.38 9.77 -4.66
C LEU A 200 15.60 10.62 -5.05
N GLY A 201 15.96 10.61 -6.33
CA GLY A 201 17.06 11.40 -6.88
C GLY A 201 16.75 12.89 -6.92
N CYS A 202 15.54 13.27 -7.33
CA CYS A 202 15.07 14.66 -7.32
C CYS A 202 15.04 15.23 -5.90
N ASP A 203 14.53 14.48 -4.93
CA ASP A 203 14.57 14.83 -3.50
C ASP A 203 16.01 15.09 -3.02
N ALA A 204 16.94 14.18 -3.31
CA ALA A 204 18.36 14.34 -2.96
C ALA A 204 19.03 15.54 -3.64
N ALA A 205 18.53 15.95 -4.81
CA ALA A 205 18.97 17.12 -5.55
C ALA A 205 18.26 18.43 -5.12
N GLY A 206 17.41 18.38 -4.08
CA GLY A 206 16.65 19.54 -3.59
C GLY A 206 15.48 19.96 -4.47
N LYS A 207 14.98 19.04 -5.31
CA LYS A 207 13.82 19.25 -6.20
C LYS A 207 12.63 18.46 -5.70
N GLY A 208 11.81 19.08 -4.84
CA GLY A 208 10.70 18.43 -4.17
C GLY A 208 11.11 17.77 -2.85
N VAL A 209 10.20 17.01 -2.26
CA VAL A 209 10.40 16.32 -0.98
C VAL A 209 9.86 14.91 -1.07
N TYR A 210 10.69 13.90 -0.81
CA TYR A 210 10.26 12.50 -0.76
C TYR A 210 9.32 12.27 0.42
N ALA A 211 8.25 11.53 0.16
CA ALA A 211 7.24 11.21 1.15
C ALA A 211 7.58 9.88 1.83
N ASP A 212 8.34 9.95 2.92
CA ASP A 212 8.77 8.77 3.67
C ASP A 212 7.57 7.96 4.21
N PRO A 213 7.56 6.61 4.10
CA PRO A 213 6.45 5.78 4.58
C PRO A 213 6.08 5.97 6.06
N LEU A 214 7.06 6.21 6.94
CA LEU A 214 6.80 6.45 8.36
C LEU A 214 6.09 7.80 8.54
N GLU A 215 6.56 8.84 7.86
CA GLU A 215 5.92 10.15 7.90
C GLU A 215 4.48 10.09 7.35
N ILE A 216 4.25 9.32 6.29
CA ILE A 216 2.90 9.09 5.75
C ILE A 216 2.01 8.35 6.76
N GLY A 217 2.55 7.36 7.48
CA GLY A 217 1.82 6.68 8.56
C GLY A 217 1.46 7.64 9.70
N ILE A 218 2.37 8.53 10.08
CA ILE A 218 2.13 9.55 11.11
C ILE A 218 1.09 10.57 10.61
N ASP A 219 1.19 11.03 9.36
CA ASP A 219 0.24 11.96 8.75
C ASP A 219 -1.16 11.34 8.63
N PHE A 220 -1.25 10.04 8.36
CA PHE A 220 -2.50 9.28 8.39
C PHE A 220 -3.12 9.29 9.79
N THR A 221 -2.34 8.96 10.83
CA THR A 221 -2.83 9.00 12.22
C THR A 221 -3.25 10.40 12.63
N ARG A 222 -2.45 11.44 12.31
CA ARG A 222 -2.80 12.85 12.58
C ARG A 222 -4.08 13.28 11.86
N ALA A 223 -4.28 12.84 10.62
CA ALA A 223 -5.50 13.15 9.88
C ALA A 223 -6.74 12.57 10.58
N LEU A 224 -6.63 11.37 11.16
CA LEU A 224 -7.74 10.71 11.84
C LEU A 224 -7.96 11.22 13.27
N TYR A 225 -6.90 11.56 14.02
CA TYR A 225 -6.98 11.80 15.46
C TYR A 225 -6.51 13.19 15.93
N GLY A 226 -5.98 14.04 15.05
CA GLY A 226 -5.42 15.36 15.38
C GLY A 226 -3.95 15.32 15.85
N GLU A 227 -3.39 16.48 16.24
CA GLU A 227 -2.05 16.57 16.81
C GLU A 227 -2.10 16.48 18.36
N GLY A 228 -1.47 15.44 18.94
CA GLY A 228 -1.28 15.29 20.40
C GLY A 228 -1.10 13.84 20.88
N GLU A 229 -0.33 13.65 21.96
CA GLU A 229 -0.29 12.37 22.69
C GLU A 229 -1.62 12.14 23.39
N GLY A 230 -2.40 11.19 22.90
CA GLY A 230 -3.62 10.73 23.57
C GLY A 230 -4.89 11.49 23.25
N GLY A 231 -5.18 11.79 21.97
CA GLY A 231 -6.54 11.91 21.38
C GLY A 231 -7.59 12.70 22.19
N GLY A 232 -7.16 13.62 23.02
CA GLY A 232 -7.93 14.17 24.12
C GLY A 232 -7.68 15.66 24.21
N ASN A 233 -8.59 16.39 23.56
CA ASN A 233 -8.76 17.84 23.64
C ASN A 233 -7.75 18.69 22.83
N GLY A 234 -8.15 19.15 21.64
CA GLY A 234 -7.67 20.44 21.16
C GLY A 234 -7.86 20.76 19.69
N GLU A 235 -7.58 19.82 18.79
CA GLU A 235 -7.70 20.02 17.34
C GLU A 235 -8.38 18.79 16.74
N GLY A 236 -9.58 18.98 16.18
CA GLY A 236 -10.43 17.89 15.72
C GLY A 236 -9.83 17.09 14.56
N GLU A 237 -10.55 16.02 14.16
CA GLU A 237 -10.23 15.24 12.97
C GLU A 237 -9.99 16.13 11.72
N THR A 238 -8.79 16.12 11.13
CA THR A 238 -8.47 16.99 9.97
C THR A 238 -8.63 16.28 8.62
N TRP A 239 -8.99 14.98 8.60
CA TRP A 239 -9.08 14.20 7.35
C TRP A 239 -10.04 14.81 6.33
N ARG A 240 -11.10 15.51 6.77
CA ARG A 240 -12.08 16.16 5.89
C ARG A 240 -11.45 17.23 5.01
N GLU A 241 -10.47 17.96 5.53
CA GLU A 241 -9.74 19.01 4.81
C GLU A 241 -8.76 18.45 3.79
N LYS A 242 -8.43 17.16 3.92
CA LYS A 242 -7.49 16.43 3.06
C LYS A 242 -8.21 15.56 2.01
N LEU A 243 -9.53 15.64 1.91
CA LEU A 243 -10.29 14.94 0.88
C LEU A 243 -10.15 15.64 -0.48
N ASP A 244 -10.08 14.86 -1.56
CA ASP A 244 -10.30 15.39 -2.90
C ASP A 244 -11.79 15.47 -3.27
N GLY A 245 -12.09 15.94 -4.49
CA GLY A 245 -13.46 16.08 -4.98
C GLY A 245 -14.23 14.75 -5.12
N GLU A 246 -13.54 13.62 -5.01
CA GLU A 246 -14.10 12.27 -5.08
C GLU A 246 -14.23 11.64 -3.67
N GLY A 247 -13.91 12.41 -2.61
CA GLY A 247 -14.00 11.96 -1.23
C GLY A 247 -12.83 11.06 -0.79
N ARG A 248 -11.69 11.09 -1.49
CA ARG A 248 -10.51 10.27 -1.17
C ARG A 248 -9.57 11.05 -0.26
N LEU A 249 -9.09 10.43 0.81
CA LEU A 249 -8.09 11.02 1.69
C LEU A 249 -6.74 11.07 0.96
N ARG A 250 -6.21 12.27 0.75
CA ARG A 250 -4.96 12.50 0.01
C ARG A 250 -3.78 12.61 0.96
N LEU A 251 -2.82 11.71 0.82
CA LEU A 251 -1.50 11.74 1.50
C LEU A 251 -0.34 11.76 0.47
N ASP A 252 -0.67 11.87 -0.81
CA ASP A 252 0.23 11.84 -1.97
C ASP A 252 0.66 13.24 -2.45
N GLN A 253 0.23 14.32 -1.78
CA GLN A 253 0.41 15.68 -2.30
C GLN A 253 1.88 16.08 -2.46
N ARG A 254 2.79 15.54 -1.63
CA ARG A 254 4.23 15.84 -1.72
C ARG A 254 4.82 15.30 -3.03
N GLU A 255 4.40 14.10 -3.43
CA GLU A 255 4.77 13.49 -4.70
C GLU A 255 4.21 14.30 -5.87
N LEU A 256 2.96 14.76 -5.78
CA LEU A 256 2.27 15.41 -6.90
C LEU A 256 2.59 16.90 -7.07
N LYS A 257 3.58 17.44 -6.37
CA LYS A 257 3.98 18.85 -6.53
C LYS A 257 4.55 19.10 -7.94
N ALA A 258 4.17 20.23 -8.52
CA ALA A 258 4.47 20.56 -9.92
C ALA A 258 5.97 20.69 -10.21
N ASP A 259 6.76 21.19 -9.27
CA ASP A 259 8.22 21.31 -9.39
C ASP A 259 8.92 19.95 -9.47
N LEU A 260 8.54 19.03 -8.58
CA LEU A 260 9.01 17.64 -8.61
C LEU A 260 8.57 16.93 -9.89
N GLN A 261 7.28 17.00 -10.23
CA GLN A 261 6.75 16.33 -11.42
C GLN A 261 7.33 16.88 -12.72
N GLY A 262 7.61 18.19 -12.79
CA GLY A 262 8.34 18.79 -13.90
C GLY A 262 9.75 18.24 -14.04
N ALA A 263 10.50 18.15 -12.94
CA ALA A 263 11.85 17.59 -12.94
C ALA A 263 11.88 16.10 -13.36
N ILE A 264 10.92 15.30 -12.90
CA ILE A 264 10.78 13.90 -13.31
C ILE A 264 10.41 13.82 -14.80
N ALA A 265 9.48 14.65 -15.28
CA ALA A 265 9.09 14.65 -16.69
C ALA A 265 10.26 14.96 -17.63
N GLU A 266 11.15 15.89 -17.24
CA GLU A 266 12.39 16.17 -17.98
C GLU A 266 13.30 14.94 -18.06
N LEU A 267 13.53 14.23 -16.94
CA LEU A 267 14.31 12.99 -16.91
C LEU A 267 13.69 11.89 -17.79
N TRP A 268 12.37 11.86 -17.88
CA TRP A 268 11.63 10.90 -18.70
C TRP A 268 11.75 11.22 -20.20
N ALA A 269 11.69 12.50 -20.56
CA ALA A 269 11.82 12.97 -21.94
C ALA A 269 13.21 12.71 -22.54
N THR A 270 14.27 12.65 -21.72
CA THR A 270 15.65 12.44 -22.18
C THR A 270 16.18 11.03 -21.95
N GLY A 271 15.33 10.07 -21.57
CA GLY A 271 15.76 8.71 -21.24
C GLY A 271 16.03 7.86 -22.47
N GLU A 272 17.29 7.51 -22.69
CA GLU A 272 17.74 6.60 -23.76
C GLU A 272 18.26 5.28 -23.18
N PRO A 273 18.30 4.18 -23.95
CA PRO A 273 18.89 2.92 -23.51
C PRO A 273 20.36 3.08 -23.08
N GLY A 274 20.72 2.56 -21.91
CA GLY A 274 22.09 2.63 -21.38
C GLY A 274 22.16 3.23 -19.99
N ASP A 275 23.19 4.04 -19.73
CA ASP A 275 23.41 4.60 -18.40
C ASP A 275 22.39 5.71 -18.11
N PRO A 276 21.69 5.68 -16.97
CA PRO A 276 20.74 6.71 -16.61
C PRO A 276 21.46 8.04 -16.28
N PRO A 277 20.73 9.18 -16.31
CA PRO A 277 21.21 10.43 -15.75
C PRO A 277 21.68 10.30 -14.30
N GLU A 278 22.60 11.15 -13.87
CA GLU A 278 23.19 11.07 -12.53
C GLU A 278 22.13 11.18 -11.41
N ILE A 279 21.09 12.00 -11.59
CA ILE A 279 19.98 12.12 -10.64
C ILE A 279 19.28 10.77 -10.46
N THR A 280 18.89 10.11 -11.55
CA THR A 280 18.26 8.78 -11.55
C THR A 280 19.19 7.73 -10.94
N ARG A 281 20.49 7.79 -11.24
CA ARG A 281 21.50 6.86 -10.69
C ARG A 281 21.62 7.00 -9.17
N SER A 282 21.77 8.22 -8.67
CA SER A 282 21.81 8.51 -7.23
C SER A 282 20.53 8.03 -6.53
N GLY A 283 19.38 8.28 -7.15
CA GLY A 283 18.09 7.80 -6.68
C GLY A 283 17.98 6.27 -6.64
N LEU A 284 18.51 5.56 -7.65
CA LEU A 284 18.57 4.10 -7.66
C LEU A 284 19.46 3.55 -6.54
N GLU A 285 20.59 4.19 -6.25
CA GLU A 285 21.45 3.75 -5.14
C GLU A 285 20.77 3.96 -3.78
N ARG A 286 20.00 5.05 -3.62
CA ARG A 286 19.10 5.21 -2.47
C ARG A 286 18.01 4.15 -2.43
N PHE A 287 17.35 3.87 -3.55
CA PHE A 287 16.33 2.83 -3.66
C PHE A 287 16.87 1.47 -3.21
N LYS A 288 18.04 1.05 -3.70
CA LYS A 288 18.66 -0.23 -3.35
C LYS A 288 18.95 -0.34 -1.85
N ARG A 289 19.41 0.75 -1.24
CA ARG A 289 19.66 0.82 0.21
C ARG A 289 18.36 0.68 1.00
N GLU A 290 17.34 1.47 0.69
CA GLU A 290 16.02 1.39 1.35
C GLU A 290 15.37 0.01 1.13
N TYR A 291 15.50 -0.57 -0.06
CA TYR A 291 15.03 -1.91 -0.36
C TYR A 291 15.76 -2.97 0.49
N ALA A 292 17.08 -2.84 0.67
CA ALA A 292 17.85 -3.73 1.53
C ALA A 292 17.39 -3.66 3.00
N MET A 293 17.03 -2.46 3.48
CA MET A 293 16.53 -2.22 4.83
C MET A 293 15.20 -2.93 5.11
N LEU A 294 14.33 -3.12 4.08
CA LEU A 294 13.10 -3.92 4.23
C LEU A 294 13.36 -5.36 4.69
N TYR A 295 14.56 -5.88 4.40
CA TYR A 295 15.00 -7.22 4.77
C TYR A 295 16.05 -7.22 5.90
N GLY A 296 16.22 -6.08 6.58
CA GLY A 296 17.16 -5.93 7.70
C GLY A 296 18.62 -5.69 7.32
N TRP A 297 18.92 -5.36 6.06
CA TRP A 297 20.27 -5.09 5.58
C TRP A 297 20.54 -3.59 5.41
N GLN A 298 21.82 -3.18 5.51
CA GLN A 298 22.26 -1.78 5.39
C GLN A 298 21.61 -0.81 6.38
N VAL A 299 21.14 -1.31 7.53
CA VAL A 299 20.59 -0.51 8.62
C VAL A 299 21.75 0.13 9.38
N GLU A 300 21.70 1.46 9.55
CA GLU A 300 22.72 2.20 10.28
C GLU A 300 22.78 1.73 11.75
N GLY A 301 24.00 1.57 12.28
CA GLY A 301 24.23 1.12 13.65
C GLY A 301 24.17 -0.40 13.88
N VAL A 302 23.85 -1.20 12.85
CA VAL A 302 23.86 -2.68 12.96
C VAL A 302 25.24 -3.25 12.62
N ASP A 303 25.83 -4.02 13.54
CA ASP A 303 27.04 -4.80 13.28
C ASP A 303 26.70 -6.13 12.59
N TYR A 304 26.80 -6.14 11.26
CA TYR A 304 26.56 -7.34 10.44
C TYR A 304 27.63 -8.44 10.58
N SER A 305 28.74 -8.17 11.29
CA SER A 305 29.78 -9.17 11.58
C SER A 305 29.56 -9.89 12.92
N ALA A 306 28.70 -9.35 13.78
CA ALA A 306 28.38 -9.95 15.07
C ALA A 306 27.60 -11.27 14.88
N PRO A 307 27.80 -12.26 15.78
CA PRO A 307 26.95 -13.44 15.83
C PRO A 307 25.49 -13.05 16.06
N CYS A 308 24.59 -13.61 15.25
CA CYS A 308 23.15 -13.42 15.38
C CYS A 308 22.47 -14.75 15.73
N THR A 309 21.68 -14.77 16.79
CA THR A 309 20.72 -15.84 17.08
C THR A 309 19.38 -15.47 16.49
N VAL A 310 18.81 -16.35 15.67
CA VAL A 310 17.45 -16.18 15.15
C VAL A 310 16.47 -16.21 16.33
N ASP A 311 15.52 -15.25 16.37
CA ASP A 311 14.45 -15.23 17.36
C ASP A 311 13.73 -16.59 17.40
N PRO A 312 13.31 -17.08 18.59
CA PRO A 312 12.50 -18.28 18.66
C PRO A 312 11.20 -18.10 17.88
N ALA A 313 10.69 -19.20 17.31
CA ALA A 313 9.37 -19.18 16.70
C ALA A 313 8.33 -18.77 17.76
N LEU A 314 7.59 -17.70 17.49
CA LEU A 314 6.49 -17.25 18.35
C LEU A 314 5.30 -18.17 18.13
N GLY A 315 4.65 -18.57 19.23
CA GLY A 315 3.46 -19.41 19.21
C GLY A 315 2.25 -18.71 19.84
N SER A 316 1.20 -19.49 20.07
CA SER A 316 -0.06 -19.02 20.67
C SER A 316 0.14 -18.44 22.08
N GLU A 317 1.13 -18.92 22.84
CA GLU A 317 1.51 -18.34 24.13
C GLU A 317 1.99 -16.89 24.00
N GLN A 318 2.60 -16.54 22.88
CA GLN A 318 3.00 -15.19 22.52
C GLN A 318 1.94 -14.51 21.62
N ARG A 319 0.70 -15.03 21.57
CA ARG A 319 -0.41 -14.50 20.74
C ARG A 319 -0.08 -14.40 19.25
N VAL A 320 0.76 -15.31 18.77
CA VAL A 320 1.00 -15.53 17.34
C VAL A 320 0.31 -16.82 16.93
N PHE A 321 -0.71 -16.70 16.08
CA PHE A 321 -1.54 -17.80 15.63
C PHE A 321 -1.19 -18.15 14.19
N ASN A 322 -0.66 -19.34 13.97
CA ASN A 322 -0.40 -19.85 12.63
C ASN A 322 -1.65 -20.56 12.09
N LEU A 323 -2.21 -20.04 11.01
CA LEU A 323 -3.38 -20.54 10.29
C LEU A 323 -3.01 -21.06 8.89
N LEU A 324 -1.72 -21.12 8.58
CA LEU A 324 -1.20 -21.79 7.39
C LEU A 324 -1.07 -23.28 7.72
N ASP A 325 -1.89 -24.11 7.07
CA ASP A 325 -1.78 -25.57 7.10
C ASP A 325 -0.47 -26.06 6.45
#